data_AF-A0A943JLE7-F1
#
_entry.id   AF-A0A943JLE7-F1
#
_cell.length_a   1.000
_cell.length_b   1.000
_cell.length_c   1.000
_cell.angle_alpha   90.00
_cell.angle_beta   90.00
_cell.angle_gamma   90.00
#
_symmetry.space_group_name_H-M   'P 1'
#
loop_
_entity.id
_entity.type
_entity.pdbx_description
1 polymer ?
#
loop_
_entity_poly.entity_id
_entity_poly.type
_entity_poly.pdbx_seq_one_letter_code
_entity_poly.pdbx_strand_id
1 'polypeptide(L)'
;MYNKKKSTKMKKNKIIFLMIMLVIFIFITTVFGRYITSSIHDFFLRSKEFYFYSDKLKEEGANYQVENWSGVDSYEIVINMNSRSNNLNVTSYDIDYDISYEYSDNIKCDISKTSGTIYASTNSDSFNIMLTPNTKLDTGDTVWVEITATSKGPYKKTLIGKFTLVVGKENLSYTIDDIANRQYLELKITNTLSYYTVEQSFDSHKVGDRLTIDEYLSLSEENKRKCYSARVNINFNPENVLIDITNGTYKDGTNVQTTKIDGYTYVDSFSLSIDAITSVNIRFYKTDVTKDYTYNGLGSPVITVSTY
;
A
#
# COMPACT_ATOMS: atom_id res chain seq x y z
N MET A 1 33.14 72.78 36.01
CA MET A 1 32.43 71.49 36.00
C MET A 1 31.93 71.25 34.58
N TYR A 2 32.61 70.41 33.77
CA TYR A 2 32.11 70.02 32.45
C TYR A 2 32.36 68.53 32.25
N ASN A 3 31.26 67.79 32.10
CA ASN A 3 31.18 66.35 32.25
C ASN A 3 31.55 65.68 30.91
N LYS A 4 32.76 65.11 30.81
CA LYS A 4 33.20 64.43 29.57
C LYS A 4 32.64 63.00 29.57
N LYS A 5 31.46 62.82 28.98
CA LYS A 5 30.84 61.52 28.69
C LYS A 5 31.84 60.66 27.89
N LYS A 6 32.35 59.59 28.49
CA LYS A 6 33.24 58.61 27.84
C LYS A 6 32.40 57.76 26.88
N SER A 7 32.39 58.05 25.58
CA SER A 7 31.70 57.20 24.60
C SER A 7 32.51 55.93 24.36
N THR A 8 32.06 54.80 24.90
CA THR A 8 32.69 53.50 24.70
C THR A 8 32.45 53.04 23.26
N LYS A 9 33.44 53.19 22.37
CA LYS A 9 33.35 52.72 20.99
C LYS A 9 33.41 51.18 21.00
N MET A 10 32.28 50.51 20.72
CA MET A 10 32.23 49.04 20.68
C MET A 10 33.12 48.50 19.55
N LYS A 11 33.92 47.46 19.84
CA LYS A 11 34.74 46.77 18.82
C LYS A 11 33.84 46.14 17.76
N LYS A 12 34.17 46.27 16.47
CA LYS A 12 33.35 45.80 15.33
C LYS A 12 32.86 44.34 15.49
N ASN A 13 33.69 43.44 16.02
CA ASN A 13 33.32 42.03 16.25
C ASN A 13 32.18 41.87 17.28
N LYS A 14 32.08 42.75 18.27
CA LYS A 14 30.96 42.75 19.24
C LYS A 14 29.66 43.25 18.60
N ILE A 15 29.76 44.19 17.65
CA ILE A 15 28.61 44.68 16.88
C ILE A 15 28.08 43.58 15.96
N ILE A 16 28.98 42.85 15.29
CA ILE A 16 28.61 41.72 14.43
C ILE A 16 27.95 40.60 15.25
N PHE A 17 28.53 40.24 16.41
CA PHE A 17 27.91 39.26 17.31
C PHE A 17 26.52 39.68 17.80
N LEU A 18 26.34 40.95 18.15
CA LEU A 18 25.05 41.50 18.56
C LEU A 18 24.01 41.44 17.41
N MET A 19 24.43 41.74 16.17
CA MET A 19 23.56 41.61 15.00
C MET A 19 23.16 40.15 14.74
N ILE A 20 24.09 39.20 14.87
CA ILE A 20 23.77 37.77 14.72
C ILE A 20 22.77 37.32 15.81
N MET A 21 22.97 37.73 17.06
CA MET A 21 22.02 37.45 18.15
C MET A 21 20.64 38.08 17.91
N LEU A 22 20.59 39.31 17.38
CA LEU A 22 19.34 39.97 17.03
C LEU A 22 18.59 39.19 15.92
N VAL A 23 19.32 38.73 14.89
CA VAL A 23 18.73 37.92 13.82
C VAL A 23 18.19 36.60 14.36
N ILE A 24 18.97 35.88 15.19
CA ILE A 24 18.51 34.64 15.84
C ILE A 24 17.27 34.90 16.71
N PHE A 25 17.23 36.00 17.46
CA PHE A 25 16.09 36.36 18.29
C PHE A 25 14.82 36.62 17.46
N ILE A 26 14.93 37.28 16.30
CA ILE A 26 13.82 37.48 15.37
C ILE A 26 13.30 36.12 14.82
N PHE A 27 14.20 35.18 14.51
CA PHE A 27 13.79 33.83 14.11
C PHE A 27 13.07 33.08 15.23
N ILE A 28 13.54 33.17 16.48
CA ILE A 28 12.90 32.48 17.62
C ILE A 28 11.51 33.06 17.90
N THR A 29 11.34 34.38 17.88
CA THR A 29 10.03 35.02 18.18
C THR A 29 8.98 34.72 17.12
N THR A 30 9.36 34.60 15.84
CA THR A 30 8.42 34.25 14.76
C THR A 30 7.95 32.79 14.85
N VAL A 31 8.86 31.85 15.12
CA VAL A 31 8.51 30.43 15.34
C VAL A 31 7.65 30.27 16.58
N PHE A 32 8.03 30.91 17.69
CA PHE A 32 7.28 30.86 18.94
C PHE A 32 5.89 31.51 18.82
N GLY A 33 5.79 32.62 18.07
CA GLY A 33 4.51 33.26 17.76
C GLY A 33 3.56 32.32 17.03
N ARG A 34 4.02 31.65 15.96
CA ARG A 34 3.22 30.65 15.23
C ARG A 34 2.75 29.51 16.13
N TYR A 35 3.64 29.00 16.98
CA TYR A 35 3.32 27.91 17.91
C TYR A 35 2.22 28.29 18.92
N ILE A 36 2.32 29.49 19.53
CA ILE A 36 1.28 29.98 20.45
C ILE A 36 -0.05 30.19 19.70
N THR A 37 -0.03 30.80 18.52
CA THR A 37 -1.25 31.02 17.73
C THR A 37 -1.95 29.72 17.38
N SER A 38 -1.20 28.68 16.97
CA SER A 38 -1.76 27.35 16.71
C SER A 38 -2.38 26.75 17.98
N SER A 39 -1.67 26.84 19.11
CA SER A 39 -2.15 26.30 20.39
C SER A 39 -3.44 26.98 20.88
N ILE A 40 -3.54 28.30 20.73
CA ILE A 40 -4.73 29.09 21.09
C ILE A 40 -5.89 28.76 20.15
N HIS A 41 -5.63 28.65 18.85
CA HIS A 41 -6.65 28.31 17.85
C HIS A 41 -7.23 26.92 18.11
N ASP A 42 -6.38 25.93 18.35
CA ASP A 42 -6.78 24.57 18.71
C ASP A 42 -7.58 24.51 20.00
N PHE A 43 -7.16 25.24 21.03
CA PHE A 43 -7.89 25.34 22.28
C PHE A 43 -9.28 25.95 22.08
N PHE A 44 -9.36 27.01 21.28
CA PHE A 44 -10.61 27.66 20.92
C PHE A 44 -11.56 26.72 20.16
N LEU A 45 -11.09 26.01 19.14
CA LEU A 45 -11.90 25.03 18.41
C LEU A 45 -12.41 23.91 19.32
N ARG A 46 -11.56 23.37 20.21
CA ARG A 46 -11.97 22.37 21.20
C ARG A 46 -13.03 22.90 22.16
N SER A 47 -12.90 24.14 22.64
CA SER A 47 -13.92 24.79 23.48
C SER A 47 -15.27 24.97 22.78
N LYS A 48 -15.29 24.88 21.45
CA LYS A 48 -16.49 24.98 20.60
C LYS A 48 -16.94 23.63 20.07
N GLU A 49 -16.38 22.56 20.63
CA GLU A 49 -16.64 21.17 20.23
C GLU A 49 -16.43 20.94 18.73
N PHE A 50 -15.58 21.74 18.09
CA PHE A 50 -15.33 21.61 16.66
C PHE A 50 -14.26 20.56 16.41
N TYR A 51 -14.71 19.38 15.98
CA TYR A 51 -13.84 18.26 15.64
C TYR A 51 -14.04 17.93 14.17
N PHE A 52 -13.01 18.16 13.36
CA PHE A 52 -13.01 17.82 11.95
C PHE A 52 -11.72 17.07 11.65
N TYR A 53 -11.85 15.75 11.53
CA TYR A 53 -10.73 14.82 11.43
C TYR A 53 -10.95 13.80 10.33
N SER A 54 -9.83 13.23 9.88
CA SER A 54 -9.80 12.11 8.95
C SER A 54 -8.77 11.06 9.38
N ASP A 55 -9.02 9.81 9.01
CA ASP A 55 -8.06 8.73 9.14
C ASP A 55 -6.84 8.96 8.23
N LYS A 56 -7.03 9.55 7.04
CA LYS A 56 -5.95 9.78 6.06
C LYS A 56 -5.62 11.24 5.74
N LEU A 57 -6.46 12.21 6.10
CA LEU A 57 -6.16 13.63 5.85
C LEU A 57 -5.72 14.34 7.15
N LYS A 58 -4.69 15.19 7.07
CA LYS A 58 -4.12 15.94 8.21
C LYS A 58 -3.95 17.42 7.89
N GLU A 59 -3.92 18.27 8.92
CA GLU A 59 -3.78 19.73 8.74
C GLU A 59 -2.45 20.14 8.13
N GLU A 60 -1.35 19.50 8.57
CA GLU A 60 -0.01 19.73 8.03
C GLU A 60 0.22 19.00 6.69
N GLY A 61 -0.79 18.28 6.20
CA GLY A 61 -0.68 17.33 5.10
C GLY A 61 -0.12 15.98 5.54
N ALA A 62 -0.62 14.91 4.94
CA ALA A 62 -0.08 13.57 5.10
C ALA A 62 0.43 13.05 3.75
N ASN A 63 1.50 12.26 3.77
CA ASN A 63 2.04 11.61 2.58
C ASN A 63 1.95 10.10 2.76
N TYR A 64 1.29 9.44 1.81
CA TYR A 64 1.16 7.99 1.74
C TYR A 64 1.82 7.50 0.47
N GLN A 65 2.55 6.40 0.58
CA GLN A 65 3.17 5.73 -0.54
C GLN A 65 2.75 4.26 -0.54
N VAL A 66 2.24 3.81 -1.67
CA VAL A 66 1.87 2.41 -1.92
C VAL A 66 2.86 1.87 -2.93
N GLU A 67 3.66 0.91 -2.49
CA GLU A 67 4.61 0.20 -3.34
C GLU A 67 3.95 -1.02 -3.99
N ASN A 68 4.50 -1.44 -5.13
CA ASN A 68 4.10 -2.66 -5.83
C ASN A 68 2.65 -2.67 -6.34
N TRP A 69 2.12 -1.51 -6.72
CA TRP A 69 0.88 -1.48 -7.49
C TRP A 69 1.11 -2.02 -8.90
N SER A 70 0.13 -2.72 -9.47
CA SER A 70 0.26 -3.35 -10.79
C SER A 70 0.36 -2.34 -11.93
N GLY A 71 -0.13 -1.11 -11.73
CA GLY A 71 -0.19 -0.08 -12.78
C GLY A 71 -1.25 -0.36 -13.85
N VAL A 72 -2.08 -1.40 -13.65
CA VAL A 72 -3.13 -1.84 -14.58
C VAL A 72 -4.52 -1.66 -13.97
N ASP A 73 -4.74 -2.16 -12.76
CA ASP A 73 -6.05 -2.11 -12.11
C ASP A 73 -6.28 -0.77 -11.42
N SER A 74 -7.54 -0.34 -11.40
CA SER A 74 -7.94 0.83 -10.62
C SER A 74 -7.65 0.64 -9.13
N TYR A 75 -7.19 1.69 -8.47
CA TYR A 75 -6.90 1.69 -7.03
C TYR A 75 -7.91 2.56 -6.29
N GLU A 76 -8.60 1.99 -5.30
CA GLU A 76 -9.58 2.70 -4.47
C GLU A 76 -8.95 3.22 -3.17
N ILE A 77 -9.13 4.51 -2.91
CA ILE A 77 -8.82 5.15 -1.65
C ILE A 77 -10.12 5.53 -0.95
N VAL A 78 -10.41 4.90 0.18
CA VAL A 78 -11.54 5.25 1.04
C VAL A 78 -11.08 6.24 2.11
N ILE A 79 -11.69 7.43 2.16
CA ILE A 79 -11.41 8.46 3.17
C ILE A 79 -12.56 8.49 4.18
N ASN A 80 -12.21 8.29 5.46
CA ASN A 80 -13.17 8.38 6.55
C ASN A 80 -13.04 9.74 7.22
N MET A 81 -14.17 10.43 7.35
CA MET A 81 -14.31 11.72 8.02
C MET A 81 -15.06 11.52 9.34
N ASN A 82 -14.63 12.20 10.40
CA ASN A 82 -15.32 12.12 11.68
C ASN A 82 -15.24 13.42 12.47
N SER A 83 -16.19 13.55 13.39
CA SER A 83 -16.32 14.67 14.32
C SER A 83 -16.20 14.24 15.77
N ARG A 84 -15.28 13.29 16.04
CA ARG A 84 -15.02 12.76 17.37
C ARG A 84 -13.62 13.15 17.80
N SER A 85 -13.48 13.77 18.98
CA SER A 85 -12.17 13.91 19.61
C SER A 85 -11.76 12.64 20.34
N ASN A 86 -12.72 11.93 20.93
CA ASN A 86 -12.58 10.64 21.58
C ASN A 86 -13.97 9.97 21.71
N ASN A 87 -14.06 8.85 22.42
CA ASN A 87 -15.31 8.10 22.57
C ASN A 87 -16.43 8.85 23.31
N LEU A 88 -16.11 9.90 24.07
CA LEU A 88 -17.04 10.68 24.89
C LEU A 88 -17.27 12.09 24.36
N ASN A 89 -16.30 12.64 23.62
CA ASN A 89 -16.31 14.02 23.13
C ASN A 89 -16.53 14.04 21.62
N VAL A 90 -17.70 14.53 21.21
CA VAL A 90 -18.14 14.60 19.81
C VAL A 90 -18.72 15.99 19.50
N THR A 91 -18.79 16.35 18.23
CA THR A 91 -19.43 17.61 17.81
C THR A 91 -20.94 17.47 17.88
N SER A 92 -21.61 18.46 18.49
CA SER A 92 -23.06 18.47 18.72
C SER A 92 -23.89 19.03 17.55
N TYR A 93 -23.24 19.41 16.46
CA TYR A 93 -23.83 20.03 15.27
C TYR A 93 -23.22 19.46 13.99
N ASP A 94 -23.95 19.59 12.88
CA ASP A 94 -23.52 19.09 11.58
C ASP A 94 -22.32 19.91 11.05
N ILE A 95 -21.37 19.22 10.41
CA ILE A 95 -20.21 19.85 9.77
C ILE A 95 -20.28 19.60 8.26
N ASP A 96 -20.59 20.64 7.50
CA ASP A 96 -20.50 20.63 6.05
C ASP A 96 -19.06 20.83 5.58
N TYR A 97 -18.67 20.14 4.51
CA TYR A 97 -17.33 20.27 3.93
C TYR A 97 -17.34 20.11 2.40
N ASP A 98 -16.38 20.75 1.76
CA ASP A 98 -16.04 20.57 0.35
C ASP A 98 -14.84 19.62 0.21
N ILE A 99 -14.81 18.92 -0.92
CA ILE A 99 -13.71 18.05 -1.33
C ILE A 99 -13.17 18.55 -2.67
N SER A 100 -11.87 18.78 -2.74
CA SER A 100 -11.14 19.06 -3.98
C SER A 100 -9.95 18.11 -4.11
N TYR A 101 -9.49 17.88 -5.33
CA TYR A 101 -8.37 16.99 -5.58
C TYR A 101 -7.59 17.43 -6.82
N GLU A 102 -6.30 17.12 -6.82
CA GLU A 102 -5.38 17.27 -7.94
C GLU A 102 -4.67 15.92 -8.15
N TYR A 103 -4.34 15.57 -9.39
CA TYR A 103 -3.75 14.27 -9.70
C TYR A 103 -2.77 14.36 -10.86
N SER A 104 -1.91 13.35 -11.00
CA SER A 104 -0.95 13.23 -12.09
C SER A 104 -1.60 12.90 -13.43
N ASP A 105 -1.04 13.41 -14.52
CA ASP A 105 -1.61 13.28 -15.87
C ASP A 105 -1.80 11.83 -16.36
N ASN A 106 -1.06 10.89 -15.78
CA ASN A 106 -1.04 9.47 -16.14
C ASN A 106 -2.16 8.63 -15.49
N ILE A 107 -3.07 9.26 -14.74
CA ILE A 107 -4.28 8.64 -14.19
C ILE A 107 -5.53 9.47 -14.46
N LYS A 108 -6.70 8.85 -14.36
CA LYS A 108 -8.00 9.50 -14.20
C LYS A 108 -8.49 9.23 -12.78
N CYS A 109 -9.13 10.22 -12.17
CA CYS A 109 -9.70 10.10 -10.84
C CYS A 109 -11.22 10.28 -10.89
N ASP A 110 -11.94 9.31 -10.34
CA ASP A 110 -13.38 9.37 -10.13
C ASP A 110 -13.67 9.44 -8.63
N ILE A 111 -14.41 10.45 -8.19
CA ILE A 111 -14.76 10.66 -6.78
C ILE A 111 -16.27 10.45 -6.57
N SER A 112 -16.66 9.80 -5.45
CA SER A 112 -18.09 9.59 -5.15
C SER A 112 -18.87 10.87 -4.90
N LYS A 113 -18.23 11.91 -4.35
CA LYS A 113 -18.87 13.20 -4.06
C LYS A 113 -17.84 14.32 -3.93
N THR A 114 -18.25 15.54 -4.24
CA THR A 114 -17.42 16.76 -4.11
C THR A 114 -17.71 17.57 -2.85
N SER A 115 -18.69 17.16 -2.05
CA SER A 115 -19.04 17.75 -0.77
C SER A 115 -19.77 16.74 0.10
N GLY A 116 -19.71 16.89 1.42
CA GLY A 116 -20.42 16.04 2.36
C GLY A 116 -20.79 16.77 3.64
N THR A 117 -21.51 16.05 4.50
CA THR A 117 -21.93 16.53 5.82
C THR A 117 -21.64 15.43 6.83
N ILE A 118 -20.86 15.77 7.86
CA ILE A 118 -20.70 14.91 9.04
C ILE A 118 -21.86 15.25 9.97
N TYR A 119 -22.89 14.40 9.99
CA TYR A 119 -24.07 14.62 10.83
C TYR A 119 -23.74 14.44 12.32
N ALA A 120 -24.28 15.31 13.17
CA ALA A 120 -24.14 15.22 14.63
C ALA A 120 -24.71 13.91 15.21
N SER A 121 -25.67 13.28 14.52
CA SER A 121 -26.28 12.02 14.93
C SER A 121 -25.34 10.82 14.78
N THR A 122 -24.47 10.82 13.76
CA THR A 122 -23.54 9.71 13.46
C THR A 122 -22.10 10.03 13.83
N ASN A 123 -21.71 11.31 13.73
CA ASN A 123 -20.36 11.83 13.84
C ASN A 123 -19.36 11.17 12.87
N SER A 124 -19.85 10.70 11.73
CA SER A 124 -19.07 10.00 10.72
C SER A 124 -19.63 10.25 9.33
N ASP A 125 -18.74 10.38 8.36
CA ASP A 125 -19.03 10.37 6.94
C ASP A 125 -17.85 9.73 6.19
N SER A 126 -18.03 9.35 4.93
CA SER A 126 -16.94 8.83 4.10
C SER A 126 -17.14 9.18 2.63
N PHE A 127 -16.04 9.16 1.89
CA PHE A 127 -16.02 9.22 0.44
C PHE A 127 -14.88 8.35 -0.08
N ASN A 128 -14.99 7.95 -1.34
CA ASN A 128 -13.96 7.18 -2.04
C ASN A 128 -13.49 7.91 -3.30
N ILE A 129 -12.24 7.66 -3.65
CA ILE A 129 -11.60 8.10 -4.87
C ILE A 129 -11.01 6.88 -5.57
N MET A 130 -11.34 6.72 -6.84
CA MET A 130 -10.88 5.63 -7.69
C MET A 130 -9.86 6.18 -8.69
N LEU A 131 -8.63 5.67 -8.63
CA LEU A 131 -7.53 6.05 -9.50
C LEU A 131 -7.43 5.00 -10.60
N THR A 132 -7.62 5.40 -11.85
CA THR A 132 -7.55 4.51 -13.01
C THR A 132 -6.42 4.94 -13.93
N PRO A 133 -5.42 4.08 -14.23
CA PRO A 133 -4.40 4.39 -15.23
C PRO A 133 -5.05 4.81 -16.55
N ASN A 134 -4.57 5.90 -17.14
CA ASN A 134 -5.07 6.36 -18.45
C ASN A 134 -4.00 6.25 -19.56
N THR A 135 -2.81 5.82 -19.17
CA THR A 135 -1.65 5.57 -20.01
C THR A 135 -1.02 4.25 -19.56
N LYS A 136 -0.19 3.67 -20.42
CA LYS A 136 0.63 2.53 -20.02
C LYS A 136 1.69 3.02 -19.02
N LEU A 137 1.78 2.34 -17.88
CA LEU A 137 2.77 2.59 -16.84
C LEU A 137 3.79 1.44 -16.81
N ASP A 138 5.06 1.77 -16.72
CA ASP A 138 6.16 0.81 -16.60
C ASP A 138 6.62 0.69 -15.14
N THR A 139 7.33 -0.39 -14.81
CA THR A 139 7.92 -0.59 -13.47
C THR A 139 8.73 0.62 -13.02
N GLY A 140 8.44 1.10 -11.82
CA GLY A 140 9.07 2.27 -11.23
C GLY A 140 8.37 3.59 -11.56
N ASP A 141 7.40 3.60 -12.47
CA ASP A 141 6.56 4.77 -12.70
C ASP A 141 5.76 5.09 -11.44
N THR A 142 5.45 6.39 -11.30
CA THR A 142 4.68 6.88 -10.17
C THR A 142 3.47 7.64 -10.64
N VAL A 143 2.37 7.43 -9.93
CA VAL A 143 1.14 8.21 -10.06
C VAL A 143 0.83 8.82 -8.70
N TRP A 144 0.17 9.97 -8.67
CA TRP A 144 -0.21 10.58 -7.41
C TRP A 144 -1.57 11.28 -7.49
N VAL A 145 -2.24 11.35 -6.34
CA VAL A 145 -3.41 12.20 -6.10
C VAL A 145 -3.22 12.93 -4.77
N GLU A 146 -3.53 14.22 -4.76
CA GLU A 146 -3.60 15.04 -3.56
C GLU A 146 -5.05 15.43 -3.31
N ILE A 147 -5.54 15.15 -2.11
CA ILE A 147 -6.94 15.32 -1.72
C ILE A 147 -7.00 16.36 -0.61
N THR A 148 -7.92 17.31 -0.76
CA THR A 148 -8.17 18.36 0.22
C THR A 148 -9.64 18.32 0.65
N ALA A 149 -9.88 18.26 1.95
CA ALA A 149 -11.20 18.42 2.55
C ALA A 149 -11.24 19.71 3.38
N THR A 150 -12.21 20.58 3.12
CA THR A 150 -12.33 21.89 3.79
C THR A 150 -13.72 22.07 4.40
N SER A 151 -13.81 22.28 5.72
CA SER A 151 -15.10 22.57 6.38
C SER A 151 -15.63 23.97 6.01
N LYS A 152 -16.96 24.08 5.85
CA LYS A 152 -17.65 25.33 5.45
C LYS A 152 -18.07 26.19 6.65
N GLY A 153 -18.45 25.59 7.77
CA GLY A 153 -18.91 26.33 8.93
C GLY A 153 -19.29 25.41 10.10
N PRO A 154 -19.40 25.96 11.34
CA PRO A 154 -19.13 27.35 11.73
C PRO A 154 -17.65 27.71 11.79
N TYR A 155 -16.76 26.72 11.69
CA TYR A 155 -15.30 26.91 11.64
C TYR A 155 -14.73 26.31 10.38
N LYS A 156 -13.71 26.96 9.83
CA LYS A 156 -12.99 26.52 8.64
C LYS A 156 -11.72 25.80 9.05
N LYS A 157 -11.58 24.57 8.59
CA LYS A 157 -10.41 23.72 8.78
C LYS A 157 -10.16 22.95 7.49
N THR A 158 -8.91 22.86 7.11
CA THR A 158 -8.47 22.18 5.90
C THR A 158 -7.62 20.98 6.28
N LEU A 159 -7.94 19.82 5.72
CA LEU A 159 -7.17 18.59 5.86
C LEU A 159 -6.69 18.17 4.47
N ILE A 160 -5.43 17.79 4.37
CA ILE A 160 -4.75 17.46 3.12
C ILE A 160 -4.11 16.08 3.24
N GLY A 161 -4.11 15.31 2.15
CA GLY A 161 -3.42 14.04 2.04
C GLY A 161 -2.99 13.75 0.60
N LYS A 162 -1.71 13.44 0.41
CA LYS A 162 -1.12 13.03 -0.86
C LYS A 162 -0.85 11.54 -0.85
N PHE A 163 -1.30 10.87 -1.91
CA PHE A 163 -1.16 9.43 -2.11
C PHE A 163 -0.34 9.21 -3.37
N THR A 164 0.79 8.54 -3.25
CA THR A 164 1.68 8.19 -4.35
C THR A 164 1.67 6.68 -4.53
N LEU A 165 1.34 6.19 -5.71
CA LEU A 165 1.39 4.77 -6.03
C LEU A 165 2.60 4.56 -6.94
N VAL A 166 3.44 3.60 -6.58
CA VAL A 166 4.64 3.23 -7.33
C VAL A 166 4.38 1.88 -8.00
N VAL A 167 4.56 1.84 -9.31
CA VAL A 167 4.40 0.61 -10.08
C VAL A 167 5.53 -0.35 -9.71
N GLY A 168 5.14 -1.53 -9.22
CA GLY A 168 6.09 -2.56 -8.79
C GLY A 168 6.86 -3.19 -9.93
N LYS A 169 7.90 -3.94 -9.56
CA LYS A 169 8.40 -5.01 -10.44
C LYS A 169 7.35 -6.11 -10.44
N GLU A 170 6.76 -6.39 -11.60
CA GLU A 170 5.99 -7.62 -11.79
C GLU A 170 6.89 -8.81 -11.43
N ASN A 171 6.45 -9.64 -10.48
CA ASN A 171 7.27 -10.74 -10.01
C ASN A 171 6.40 -11.86 -9.44
N LEU A 172 6.94 -13.06 -9.48
CA LEU A 172 6.40 -14.19 -8.72
C LEU A 172 7.02 -14.16 -7.32
N SER A 173 6.17 -14.26 -6.29
CA SER A 173 6.61 -14.36 -4.90
C SER A 173 5.87 -15.48 -4.18
N TYR A 174 6.42 -15.97 -3.08
CA TYR A 174 5.74 -16.94 -2.23
C TYR A 174 6.09 -16.78 -0.76
N THR A 175 5.16 -17.19 0.09
CA THR A 175 5.28 -17.24 1.54
C THR A 175 4.74 -18.56 2.07
N ILE A 176 5.16 -18.94 3.27
CA ILE A 176 4.60 -20.07 4.01
C ILE A 176 4.01 -19.53 5.32
N ASP A 177 2.70 -19.71 5.52
CA ASP A 177 2.03 -19.44 6.80
C ASP A 177 2.00 -20.72 7.64
N ASP A 178 2.63 -20.68 8.81
CA ASP A 178 2.64 -21.77 9.78
C ASP A 178 2.63 -21.22 11.22
N ILE A 179 2.35 -22.08 12.17
CA ILE A 179 2.61 -21.86 13.59
C ILE A 179 2.89 -23.19 14.27
N ALA A 180 3.73 -23.18 15.31
CA ALA A 180 3.96 -24.35 16.15
C ALA A 180 2.63 -24.93 16.68
N ASN A 181 2.57 -26.26 16.72
CA ASN A 181 1.42 -27.09 17.10
C ASN A 181 0.22 -27.07 16.13
N ARG A 182 0.32 -26.39 14.98
CA ARG A 182 -0.63 -26.56 13.87
C ARG A 182 -0.27 -27.81 13.06
N GLN A 183 -1.28 -28.57 12.65
CA GLN A 183 -1.12 -29.83 11.89
C GLN A 183 -0.72 -29.61 10.42
N TYR A 184 -0.95 -28.40 9.90
CA TYR A 184 -0.71 -28.03 8.52
C TYR A 184 -0.08 -26.65 8.42
N LEU A 185 0.52 -26.39 7.26
CA LEU A 185 0.98 -25.07 6.82
C LEU A 185 0.37 -24.75 5.45
N GLU A 186 0.35 -23.46 5.11
CA GLU A 186 -0.16 -23.00 3.82
C GLU A 186 0.94 -22.29 3.02
N LEU A 187 1.29 -22.86 1.86
CA LEU A 187 2.10 -22.21 0.85
C LEU A 187 1.19 -21.28 0.06
N LYS A 188 1.52 -19.98 0.06
CA LYS A 188 0.85 -18.97 -0.75
C LYS A 188 1.81 -18.50 -1.83
N ILE A 189 1.42 -18.64 -3.09
CA ILE A 189 2.17 -18.14 -4.25
C ILE A 189 1.36 -16.99 -4.84
N THR A 190 2.00 -15.85 -5.07
CA THR A 190 1.38 -14.65 -5.64
C THR A 190 2.10 -14.30 -6.94
N ASN A 191 1.33 -14.29 -8.03
CA ASN A 191 1.77 -13.86 -9.36
C ASN A 191 1.23 -12.46 -9.64
N THR A 192 2.12 -11.46 -9.76
CA THR A 192 1.74 -10.09 -10.14
C THR A 192 2.01 -9.77 -11.61
N LEU A 193 2.41 -10.76 -12.42
CA LEU A 193 2.51 -10.58 -13.87
C LEU A 193 1.13 -10.23 -14.44
N SER A 194 1.05 -9.17 -15.24
CA SER A 194 -0.19 -8.70 -15.88
C SER A 194 -0.38 -9.21 -17.32
N TYR A 195 0.39 -10.22 -17.73
CA TYR A 195 0.38 -10.76 -19.08
C TYR A 195 0.51 -12.29 -19.11
N TYR A 196 0.17 -12.85 -20.28
CA TYR A 196 0.48 -14.22 -20.66
C TYR A 196 1.53 -14.23 -21.76
N THR A 197 2.44 -15.18 -21.71
CA THR A 197 3.44 -15.43 -22.75
C THR A 197 2.98 -16.60 -23.62
N VAL A 198 3.10 -16.46 -24.93
CA VAL A 198 2.84 -17.51 -25.89
C VAL A 198 3.99 -18.52 -25.84
N GLU A 199 3.69 -19.75 -25.45
CA GLU A 199 4.66 -20.85 -25.40
C GLU A 199 4.75 -21.59 -26.73
N GLN A 200 3.62 -21.76 -27.41
CA GLN A 200 3.54 -22.43 -28.70
C GLN A 200 2.86 -21.50 -29.68
N SER A 201 3.44 -21.31 -30.86
CA SER A 201 2.87 -20.41 -31.87
C SER A 201 1.48 -20.86 -32.32
N PHE A 202 0.56 -19.92 -32.51
CA PHE A 202 -0.76 -20.13 -33.08
C PHE A 202 -1.22 -18.89 -33.82
N ASP A 203 -2.04 -19.05 -34.84
CA ASP A 203 -2.55 -17.94 -35.67
C ASP A 203 -1.43 -16.98 -36.11
N SER A 204 -1.49 -15.71 -35.70
CA SER A 204 -0.45 -14.71 -35.92
C SER A 204 0.56 -14.56 -34.78
N HIS A 205 0.35 -15.24 -33.65
CA HIS A 205 1.17 -15.13 -32.45
C HIS A 205 2.36 -16.10 -32.47
N LYS A 206 3.53 -15.58 -32.15
CA LYS A 206 4.81 -16.30 -32.09
C LYS A 206 5.18 -16.63 -30.65
N VAL A 207 6.02 -17.65 -30.50
CA VAL A 207 6.59 -18.00 -29.19
C VAL A 207 7.34 -16.79 -28.60
N GLY A 208 7.02 -16.46 -27.35
CA GLY A 208 7.55 -15.31 -26.63
C GLY A 208 6.72 -14.04 -26.76
N ASP A 209 5.69 -14.01 -27.63
CA ASP A 209 4.76 -12.89 -27.67
C ASP A 209 4.03 -12.75 -26.32
N ARG A 210 3.82 -11.50 -25.88
CA ARG A 210 3.06 -11.20 -24.67
C ARG A 210 1.65 -10.77 -25.05
N LEU A 211 0.67 -11.34 -24.36
CA LEU A 211 -0.74 -11.03 -24.47
C LEU A 211 -1.18 -10.34 -23.19
N THR A 212 -1.94 -9.27 -23.34
CA THR A 212 -2.73 -8.70 -22.24
C THR A 212 -3.75 -9.73 -21.75
N ILE A 213 -4.28 -9.51 -20.54
CA ILE A 213 -5.32 -10.39 -19.98
C ILE A 213 -6.55 -10.45 -20.89
N ASP A 214 -6.99 -9.31 -21.43
CA ASP A 214 -8.15 -9.26 -22.33
C ASP A 214 -7.92 -10.02 -23.63
N GLU A 215 -6.74 -9.87 -24.23
CA GLU A 215 -6.35 -10.64 -25.42
C GLU A 215 -6.36 -12.14 -25.12
N TYR A 216 -5.77 -12.57 -24.00
CA TYR A 216 -5.77 -13.98 -23.57
C TYR A 216 -7.20 -14.52 -23.32
N LEU A 217 -8.04 -13.76 -22.63
CA LEU A 217 -9.42 -14.17 -22.32
C LEU A 217 -10.28 -14.31 -23.58
N SER A 218 -9.97 -13.54 -24.63
CA SER A 218 -10.63 -13.62 -25.93
C SER A 218 -10.23 -14.84 -26.78
N LEU A 219 -9.15 -15.56 -26.41
CA LEU A 219 -8.70 -16.75 -27.12
C LEU A 219 -9.64 -17.94 -26.92
N SER A 220 -9.58 -18.88 -27.87
CA SER A 220 -10.19 -20.20 -27.70
C SER A 220 -9.49 -21.00 -26.59
N GLU A 221 -10.19 -21.95 -25.98
CA GLU A 221 -9.61 -22.85 -24.96
C GLU A 221 -8.43 -23.71 -25.49
N GLU A 222 -8.35 -23.91 -26.81
CA GLU A 222 -7.17 -24.54 -27.43
C GLU A 222 -5.96 -23.59 -27.42
N ASN A 223 -6.16 -22.32 -27.77
CA ASN A 223 -5.07 -21.34 -27.83
C ASN A 223 -4.65 -20.84 -26.44
N LYS A 224 -5.58 -20.78 -25.47
CA LYS A 224 -5.23 -20.50 -24.07
C LYS A 224 -4.22 -21.50 -23.51
N ARG A 225 -4.38 -22.79 -23.83
CA ARG A 225 -3.43 -23.86 -23.43
C ARG A 225 -2.03 -23.74 -24.04
N LYS A 226 -1.86 -22.87 -25.05
CA LYS A 226 -0.56 -22.55 -25.67
C LYS A 226 0.11 -21.32 -25.04
N CYS A 227 -0.51 -20.74 -24.00
CA CYS A 227 -0.02 -19.57 -23.28
C CYS A 227 0.16 -19.89 -21.78
N TYR A 228 0.97 -19.11 -21.09
CA TYR A 228 1.13 -19.19 -19.63
C TYR A 228 1.46 -17.80 -19.07
N SER A 229 1.00 -17.48 -17.86
CA SER A 229 1.49 -16.28 -17.16
C SER A 229 2.74 -16.63 -16.36
N ALA A 230 2.60 -17.44 -15.31
CA ALA A 230 3.73 -17.97 -14.57
C ALA A 230 3.71 -19.50 -14.52
N ARG A 231 4.89 -20.10 -14.54
CA ARG A 231 5.09 -21.52 -14.29
C ARG A 231 6.07 -21.72 -13.16
N VAL A 232 5.70 -22.59 -12.24
CA VAL A 232 6.47 -22.84 -11.03
C VAL A 232 6.68 -24.33 -10.81
N ASN A 233 7.87 -24.68 -10.33
CA ASN A 233 8.17 -25.96 -9.73
C ASN A 233 8.16 -25.80 -8.22
N ILE A 234 7.40 -26.66 -7.56
CA ILE A 234 7.30 -26.74 -6.11
C ILE A 234 8.07 -27.98 -5.68
N ASN A 235 9.03 -27.81 -4.77
CA ASN A 235 9.91 -28.87 -4.29
C ASN A 235 9.93 -28.88 -2.77
N PHE A 236 9.79 -30.06 -2.17
CA PHE A 236 9.72 -30.24 -0.71
C PHE A 236 10.21 -31.63 -0.30
N ASN A 237 10.61 -31.79 0.97
CA ASN A 237 11.02 -33.09 1.51
C ASN A 237 9.84 -33.74 2.27
N PRO A 238 9.35 -34.92 1.84
CA PRO A 238 8.26 -35.63 2.50
C PRO A 238 8.54 -36.07 3.95
N GLU A 239 9.80 -36.12 4.36
CA GLU A 239 10.16 -36.33 5.78
C GLU A 239 9.79 -35.15 6.68
N ASN A 240 9.58 -33.95 6.11
CA ASN A 240 9.21 -32.74 6.85
C ASN A 240 7.74 -32.35 6.63
N VAL A 241 7.27 -32.42 5.38
CA VAL A 241 5.93 -31.94 4.98
C VAL A 241 5.32 -32.81 3.89
N LEU A 242 4.02 -33.06 3.95
CA LEU A 242 3.27 -33.90 3.02
C LEU A 242 2.20 -33.07 2.31
N ILE A 243 2.14 -33.11 0.98
CA ILE A 243 1.11 -32.38 0.21
C ILE A 243 -0.29 -32.93 0.51
N ASP A 244 -1.27 -32.04 0.70
CA ASP A 244 -2.68 -32.42 0.71
C ASP A 244 -3.15 -32.70 -0.74
N ILE A 245 -3.15 -33.98 -1.12
CA ILE A 245 -3.56 -34.42 -2.46
C ILE A 245 -5.06 -34.22 -2.75
N THR A 246 -5.86 -33.87 -1.75
CA THR A 246 -7.27 -33.53 -1.96
C THR A 246 -7.47 -32.06 -2.33
N ASN A 247 -6.44 -31.24 -2.17
CA ASN A 247 -6.43 -29.84 -2.55
C ASN A 247 -6.69 -29.69 -4.07
N GLY A 248 -7.64 -28.83 -4.43
CA GLY A 248 -8.01 -28.58 -5.84
C GLY A 248 -6.80 -28.18 -6.70
N THR A 249 -5.93 -27.33 -6.17
CA THR A 249 -4.71 -26.85 -6.86
C THR A 249 -3.74 -27.98 -7.20
N TYR A 250 -3.65 -29.03 -6.37
CA TYR A 250 -2.80 -30.17 -6.70
C TYR A 250 -3.31 -30.94 -7.92
N LYS A 251 -4.64 -30.97 -8.15
CA LYS A 251 -5.22 -31.67 -9.30
C LYS A 251 -4.83 -31.04 -10.64
N ASP A 252 -4.52 -29.75 -10.63
CA ASP A 252 -4.03 -29.01 -11.79
C ASP A 252 -2.50 -29.11 -11.95
N GLY A 253 -1.84 -29.81 -11.03
CA GLY A 253 -0.40 -30.05 -11.04
C GLY A 253 0.05 -30.98 -12.17
N THR A 254 1.20 -30.67 -12.74
CA THR A 254 1.86 -31.46 -13.79
C THR A 254 3.26 -31.87 -13.35
N ASN A 255 3.94 -32.73 -14.12
CA ASN A 255 5.32 -33.19 -13.85
C ASN A 255 5.55 -33.69 -12.40
N VAL A 256 4.59 -34.42 -11.85
CA VAL A 256 4.66 -34.94 -10.48
C VAL A 256 5.84 -35.90 -10.35
N GLN A 257 6.71 -35.63 -9.38
CA GLN A 257 7.80 -36.52 -8.98
C GLN A 257 7.52 -37.16 -7.62
N THR A 258 8.18 -38.28 -7.38
CA THR A 258 7.99 -39.05 -6.15
C THR A 258 9.30 -39.63 -5.65
N THR A 259 9.41 -39.75 -4.32
CA THR A 259 10.49 -40.46 -3.63
C THR A 259 9.94 -41.63 -2.79
N LYS A 260 10.82 -42.55 -2.41
CA LYS A 260 10.49 -43.67 -1.52
C LYS A 260 11.11 -43.48 -0.15
N ILE A 261 10.27 -43.52 0.89
CA ILE A 261 10.68 -43.45 2.30
C ILE A 261 10.04 -44.64 3.00
N ASP A 262 10.85 -45.45 3.67
CA ASP A 262 10.40 -46.66 4.41
C ASP A 262 9.50 -47.60 3.60
N GLY A 263 9.75 -47.72 2.30
CA GLY A 263 9.00 -48.57 1.37
C GLY A 263 7.70 -47.96 0.82
N TYR A 264 7.28 -46.78 1.30
CA TYR A 264 6.12 -46.04 0.80
C TYR A 264 6.54 -44.97 -0.22
N THR A 265 5.66 -44.67 -1.17
CA THR A 265 5.90 -43.67 -2.22
C THR A 265 5.21 -42.36 -1.85
N TYR A 266 5.97 -41.27 -1.86
CA TYR A 266 5.50 -39.93 -1.52
C TYR A 266 5.79 -38.97 -2.67
N VAL A 267 4.88 -38.01 -2.89
CA VAL A 267 5.14 -36.88 -3.79
C VAL A 267 6.14 -35.94 -3.13
N ASP A 268 7.16 -35.51 -3.86
CA ASP A 268 8.19 -34.57 -3.40
C ASP A 268 8.36 -33.34 -4.30
N SER A 269 7.78 -33.38 -5.51
CA SER A 269 7.72 -32.24 -6.41
C SER A 269 6.56 -32.31 -7.39
N PHE A 270 6.09 -31.14 -7.83
CA PHE A 270 5.18 -30.98 -8.95
C PHE A 270 5.29 -29.57 -9.54
N SER A 271 4.82 -29.40 -10.76
CA SER A 271 4.75 -28.12 -11.46
C SER A 271 3.32 -27.57 -11.45
N LEU A 272 3.18 -26.24 -11.43
CA LEU A 272 1.89 -25.55 -11.53
C LEU A 272 1.98 -24.37 -12.51
N SER A 273 0.91 -24.14 -13.28
CA SER A 273 0.70 -22.89 -14.01
C SER A 273 -0.16 -21.96 -13.16
N ILE A 274 0.25 -20.70 -13.03
CA ILE A 274 -0.43 -19.69 -12.23
C ILE A 274 -0.85 -18.56 -13.15
N ASP A 275 -2.14 -18.24 -13.11
CA ASP A 275 -2.77 -17.19 -13.92
C ASP A 275 -2.25 -15.80 -13.57
N ALA A 276 -2.35 -14.87 -14.52
CA ALA A 276 -1.94 -13.47 -14.34
C ALA A 276 -2.73 -12.80 -13.21
N ILE A 277 -2.07 -12.01 -12.36
CA ILE A 277 -2.68 -11.27 -11.26
C ILE A 277 -3.51 -12.19 -10.32
N THR A 278 -2.98 -13.37 -9.98
CA THR A 278 -3.65 -14.31 -9.09
C THR A 278 -2.79 -14.74 -7.90
N SER A 279 -3.44 -15.30 -6.89
CA SER A 279 -2.78 -15.97 -5.78
C SER A 279 -3.33 -17.38 -5.61
N VAL A 280 -2.44 -18.32 -5.33
CA VAL A 280 -2.75 -19.72 -5.15
C VAL A 280 -2.31 -20.17 -3.75
N ASN A 281 -3.18 -20.90 -3.06
CA ASN A 281 -2.90 -21.47 -1.74
C ASN A 281 -2.86 -22.99 -1.81
N ILE A 282 -1.81 -23.57 -1.22
CA ILE A 282 -1.55 -25.01 -1.23
C ILE A 282 -1.28 -25.45 0.20
N ARG A 283 -2.04 -26.44 0.67
CA ARG A 283 -1.91 -26.97 2.02
C ARG A 283 -0.95 -28.15 2.06
N PHE A 284 -0.08 -28.15 3.08
CA PHE A 284 0.76 -29.29 3.41
C PHE A 284 0.56 -29.68 4.87
N TYR A 285 0.59 -30.97 5.16
CA TYR A 285 0.59 -31.52 6.51
C TYR A 285 2.02 -31.64 7.04
N LYS A 286 2.22 -31.34 8.31
CA LYS A 286 3.53 -31.42 8.97
C LYS A 286 3.76 -32.82 9.52
N THR A 287 4.97 -33.36 9.35
CA THR A 287 5.39 -34.60 10.01
C THR A 287 5.72 -34.37 11.48
N ASP A 288 6.22 -33.17 11.82
CA ASP A 288 6.49 -32.71 13.17
C ASP A 288 5.72 -31.40 13.43
N VAL A 289 4.63 -31.48 14.18
CA VAL A 289 3.77 -30.33 14.48
C VAL A 289 4.44 -29.30 15.38
N THR A 290 5.49 -29.67 16.11
CA THR A 290 6.13 -28.76 17.08
C THR A 290 7.00 -27.69 16.42
N LYS A 291 7.43 -27.92 15.17
CA LYS A 291 8.21 -26.96 14.38
C LYS A 291 7.33 -25.86 13.80
N ASP A 292 7.92 -24.70 13.55
CA ASP A 292 7.31 -23.60 12.81
C ASP A 292 8.11 -23.40 11.52
N TYR A 293 7.45 -23.57 10.39
CA TYR A 293 8.02 -23.49 9.05
C TYR A 293 7.70 -22.18 8.32
N THR A 294 7.28 -21.14 9.06
CA THR A 294 6.95 -19.83 8.48
C THR A 294 8.07 -19.31 7.60
N TYR A 295 7.72 -18.84 6.40
CA TYR A 295 8.64 -18.21 5.46
C TYR A 295 8.02 -16.95 4.88
N ASN A 296 8.70 -15.82 5.07
CA ASN A 296 8.27 -14.49 4.63
C ASN A 296 9.18 -13.90 3.54
N GLY A 297 9.92 -14.74 2.81
CA GLY A 297 10.92 -14.31 1.82
C GLY A 297 12.34 -14.21 2.36
N LEU A 298 12.58 -14.52 3.64
CA LEU A 298 13.89 -14.51 4.28
C LEU A 298 14.25 -15.90 4.81
N GLY A 299 15.51 -16.32 4.62
CA GLY A 299 16.02 -17.60 5.12
C GLY A 299 15.83 -18.77 4.15
N SER A 300 15.89 -19.99 4.68
CA SER A 300 15.74 -21.23 3.91
C SER A 300 14.38 -21.87 4.18
N PRO A 301 13.47 -21.92 3.20
CA PRO A 301 12.13 -22.46 3.41
C PRO A 301 12.12 -24.00 3.34
N VAL A 302 11.15 -24.62 4.02
CA VAL A 302 10.92 -26.08 3.96
C VAL A 302 10.33 -26.54 2.62
N ILE A 303 9.68 -25.62 1.91
CA ILE A 303 9.17 -25.79 0.54
C ILE A 303 9.80 -24.70 -0.32
N THR A 304 10.37 -25.09 -1.46
CA THR A 304 10.97 -24.16 -2.42
C THR A 304 10.10 -24.03 -3.65
N VAL A 305 9.97 -22.81 -4.15
CA VAL A 305 9.25 -22.49 -5.39
C VAL A 305 10.23 -21.84 -6.35
N SER A 306 10.34 -22.38 -7.55
CA SER A 306 11.23 -21.89 -8.61
C SER A 306 10.49 -21.72 -9.92
N THR A 307 10.79 -20.68 -10.69
CA THR A 307 10.23 -20.48 -12.03
C THR A 307 11.02 -21.25 -13.09
N TYR A 308 10.36 -21.64 -14.18
CA TYR A 308 10.99 -22.28 -15.34
C TYR A 308 10.34 -21.85 -16.64
#